data_AF-M2SE04-F1
#
_entry.id   AF-M2SE04-F1
#
_cell.length_a   1.000
_cell.length_b   1.000
_cell.length_c   1.000
_cell.angle_alpha   90.00
_cell.angle_beta   90.00
_cell.angle_gamma   90.00
#
_symmetry.space_group_name_H-M   'P 1'
#
loop_
_entity.id
_entity.type
_entity.pdbx_description
1 polymer ?
#
loop_
_entity_poly.entity_id
_entity_poly.type
_entity_poly.pdbx_seq_one_letter_code
_entity_poly.pdbx_strand_id
1 'polypeptide(L)' 'MSLQEDKPKGKPKPAKFLLIGETGNGKSSAGNFILKKNIFEVSDSPKSKTKEVDVQSGEGDRSDVTVIDTPGLHDSGKKR' A
#
# COMPACT_ATOMS: atom_id res chain seq x y z
N MET A 1 38.87 5.18 21.98
CA MET A 1 37.57 5.42 21.30
C MET A 1 36.97 4.06 21.02
N SER A 2 36.04 3.61 21.87
CA SER A 2 35.36 2.34 21.63
C SER A 2 34.29 2.59 20.57
N LEU A 3 34.41 1.92 19.43
CA LEU A 3 33.32 1.79 18.48
C LEU A 3 32.25 0.95 19.19
N GLN A 4 31.14 1.58 19.60
CA GLN A 4 29.97 0.82 19.99
C GLN A 4 29.43 0.20 18.71
N GLU A 5 29.51 -1.12 18.61
CA GLU A 5 28.81 -1.86 17.56
C GLU A 5 27.30 -1.64 17.76
N ASP A 6 26.62 -1.12 16.73
CA ASP A 6 25.17 -1.01 16.74
C ASP A 6 24.58 -2.42 16.91
N LYS A 7 23.97 -2.68 18.08
CA LYS A 7 23.21 -3.90 18.33
C LYS A 7 22.20 -4.06 17.18
N PRO A 8 22.10 -5.23 16.53
CA PRO A 8 21.14 -5.41 15.44
C PRO A 8 19.74 -5.14 16.00
N LYS A 9 19.09 -4.09 15.48
CA LYS A 9 17.68 -3.83 15.75
C LYS A 9 16.92 -5.11 15.35
N GLY A 10 16.13 -5.66 16.27
CA GLY A 10 15.37 -6.88 16.03
C GLY A 10 14.56 -6.77 14.73
N LYS A 11 14.39 -7.88 14.01
CA LYS A 11 13.66 -7.88 12.74
C LYS A 11 12.31 -7.16 12.90
N PRO A 12 11.96 -6.25 11.97
CA PRO A 12 10.65 -5.60 11.99
C PRO A 12 9.54 -6.65 12.05
N LYS A 13 8.50 -6.40 12.84
CA LYS A 13 7.35 -7.30 12.92
C LYS A 13 6.49 -7.09 11.67
N PRO A 14 6.02 -8.16 11.01
CA PRO A 14 5.13 -8.03 9.87
C PRO A 14 3.88 -7.18 10.18
N ALA A 15 3.54 -6.27 9.27
CA ALA A 15 2.40 -5.36 9.37
C ALA A 15 1.55 -5.41 8.09
N LYS A 16 0.22 -5.35 8.26
CA LYS A 16 -0.74 -5.34 7.16
C LYS A 16 -1.62 -4.10 7.24
N PHE A 17 -1.75 -3.39 6.12
CA PHE A 17 -2.58 -2.19 6.01
C PHE A 17 -3.71 -2.44 5.02
N LEU A 18 -4.96 -2.34 5.48
CA LEU A 18 -6.15 -2.35 4.64
C LEU A 18 -6.58 -0.92 4.35
N LEU A 19 -6.62 -0.53 3.08
CA LEU A 19 -7.00 0.82 2.67
C LEU A 19 -8.45 0.83 2.22
N ILE A 20 -9.30 1.60 2.89
CA ILE A 20 -10.74 1.71 2.62
C ILE A 20 -11.18 3.17 2.49
N GLY A 21 -12.26 3.40 1.76
CA GLY A 21 -12.79 4.74 1.49
C GLY A 21 -13.36 4.88 0.08
N GLU A 22 -13.91 6.06 -0.23
CA GLU A 22 -14.52 6.33 -1.54
C GLU A 22 -13.51 6.32 -2.70
N THR A 23 -14.05 6.21 -3.91
CA THR A 23 -13.28 6.45 -5.15
C THR A 23 -12.79 7.90 -5.17
N GLY A 24 -11.53 8.10 -5.54
CA GLY A 24 -10.90 9.43 -5.58
C GLY A 24 -10.20 9.86 -4.29
N ASN A 25 -10.41 9.17 -3.15
CA ASN A 25 -9.79 9.53 -1.87
C ASN A 25 -8.31 9.09 -1.72
N GLY A 26 -7.64 8.72 -2.83
CA GLY A 26 -6.20 8.50 -2.83
C GLY A 26 -5.70 7.23 -2.15
N LYS A 27 -6.54 6.19 -2.00
CA LYS A 27 -6.15 4.91 -1.37
C LYS A 27 -4.92 4.28 -2.04
N SER A 28 -5.00 4.04 -3.34
CA SER A 28 -3.91 3.47 -4.14
C SER A 28 -2.64 4.33 -4.08
N SER A 29 -2.78 5.67 -4.10
CA SER A 29 -1.67 6.61 -3.93
C SER A 29 -1.01 6.49 -2.55
N ALA A 30 -1.80 6.36 -1.49
CA ALA A 30 -1.30 6.12 -0.14
C ALA A 30 -0.58 4.76 -0.04
N GLY A 31 -1.10 3.72 -0.71
CA GLY A 31 -0.44 2.41 -0.82
C GLY A 31 0.95 2.51 -1.47
N ASN A 32 1.05 3.24 -2.58
CA ASN A 32 2.33 3.50 -3.25
C ASN A 32 3.30 4.26 -2.35
N PHE A 33 2.80 5.26 -1.60
CA PHE A 33 3.58 6.00 -0.62
C PHE A 33 4.11 5.10 0.52
N ILE A 34 3.25 4.25 1.10
CA ILE A 34 3.61 3.31 2.16
C ILE A 34 4.72 2.36 1.69
N LEU A 35 4.55 1.79 0.49
CA LEU A 35 5.50 0.84 -0.10
C LEU A 35 6.74 1.49 -0.71
N LYS A 36 6.78 2.83 -0.80
CA LYS A 36 7.83 3.60 -1.50
C LYS A 36 8.03 3.15 -2.96
N LYS A 37 6.96 2.72 -3.63
CA LYS A 37 6.97 2.16 -4.99
C LYS A 37 5.66 2.49 -5.69
N ASN A 38 5.72 2.82 -6.98
CA ASN A 38 4.52 3.02 -7.81
C ASN A 38 4.06 1.67 -8.38
N ILE A 39 3.27 0.93 -7.61
CA ILE A 39 2.82 -0.43 -7.97
C ILE A 39 1.31 -0.53 -8.15
N PHE A 40 0.53 0.23 -7.38
CA PHE A 40 -0.90 0.40 -7.63
C PHE A 40 -1.12 1.44 -8.72
N GLU A 41 -2.01 1.14 -9.67
CA GLU A 41 -2.39 2.09 -10.71
C GLU A 41 -3.16 3.28 -10.10
N VAL A 42 -2.74 4.49 -10.44
CA VAL A 42 -3.38 5.74 -10.00
C VAL A 42 -3.75 6.60 -11.21
N SER A 43 -4.80 7.40 -11.07
CA SER A 43 -5.14 8.42 -12.05
C SER A 43 -5.89 9.59 -11.42
N ASP A 44 -5.77 10.76 -12.03
CA ASP A 44 -6.55 11.95 -11.64
C ASP A 44 -8.01 11.90 -12.17
N SER A 45 -8.41 10.79 -12.80
CA SER A 45 -9.78 10.62 -13.28
C SER A 45 -10.72 10.38 -12.09
N PRO A 46 -11.96 10.93 -12.12
CA PRO A 46 -12.99 10.58 -11.14
C PRO A 46 -13.51 9.14 -11.29
N LYS A 47 -13.09 8.42 -12.34
CA LYS A 47 -13.47 7.02 -12.56
C LYS A 47 -12.63 6.10 -11.70
N SER A 48 -13.28 5.10 -11.10
CA SER A 48 -12.57 4.07 -10.34
C SER A 48 -11.58 3.30 -11.22
N LYS A 49 -10.37 3.15 -10.70
CA LYS A 49 -9.28 2.36 -11.28
C LYS A 49 -9.18 1.01 -10.60
N THR A 50 -9.20 1.00 -9.28
CA THR A 50 -9.21 -0.20 -8.45
C THR A 50 -10.61 -0.82 -8.48
N LYS A 51 -10.81 -1.81 -9.35
CA LYS A 51 -12.09 -2.54 -9.47
C LYS A 51 -12.14 -3.83 -8.64
N GLU A 52 -10.97 -4.33 -8.26
CA GLU A 52 -10.78 -5.54 -7.46
C GLU A 52 -9.79 -5.22 -6.34
N VAL A 53 -9.77 -6.06 -5.31
CA VAL A 53 -8.79 -5.92 -4.22
C VAL A 53 -7.40 -6.26 -4.75
N ASP A 54 -6.44 -5.37 -4.53
CA ASP A 54 -5.04 -5.56 -4.94
C ASP A 54 -4.14 -5.62 -3.69
N VAL A 55 -3.28 -6.63 -3.62
CA VAL A 55 -2.44 -6.91 -2.45
C VAL A 55 -0.98 -6.88 -2.88
N GLN A 56 -0.22 -5.95 -2.29
CA GLN A 56 1.19 -5.75 -2.61
C GLN A 56 2.03 -5.78 -1.34
N SER A 57 3.18 -6.44 -1.41
CA SER A 57 4.15 -6.49 -0.30
C SER A 57 5.36 -5.62 -0.62
N GLY A 58 5.94 -5.02 0.41
CA GLY A 58 7.15 -4.22 0.27
C GLY A 58 8.39 -5.07 0.03
N GLU A 59 9.44 -4.40 -0.41
CA GLU A 59 10.77 -4.98 -0.65
C GLU A 59 11.80 -4.22 0.21
N GLY A 60 12.99 -4.77 0.42
CA GLY A 60 14.07 -4.09 1.15
C GLY A 60 13.69 -3.71 2.58
N ASP A 61 13.78 -2.42 2.92
CA ASP A 61 13.42 -1.87 4.25
C ASP A 61 11.91 -1.93 4.55
N ARG A 62 11.09 -2.37 3.59
CA ARG A 62 9.65 -2.57 3.71
C ARG A 62 9.21 -4.03 3.57
N SER A 63 10.13 -5.00 3.60
CA SER A 63 9.80 -6.43 3.40
C SER A 63 8.81 -7.01 4.43
N ASP A 64 8.60 -6.30 5.53
CA ASP A 64 7.65 -6.63 6.60
C ASP A 64 6.25 -6.03 6.36
N VAL A 65 6.06 -5.18 5.35
CA VAL A 65 4.81 -4.46 5.10
C VAL A 65 4.02 -5.10 3.96
N THR A 66 2.73 -5.34 4.18
CA THR A 66 1.75 -5.65 3.13
C THR A 66 0.67 -4.58 3.09
N VAL A 67 0.32 -4.10 1.91
CA VAL A 67 -0.78 -3.17 1.67
C VAL A 67 -1.86 -3.88 0.86
N ILE A 68 -3.12 -3.70 1.28
CA ILE A 68 -4.32 -4.21 0.64
C ILE A 68 -5.12 -2.99 0.17
N ASP A 69 -5.03 -2.67 -1.12
CA ASP A 69 -5.84 -1.63 -1.76
C ASP A 69 -7.21 -2.21 -2.14
N THR A 70 -8.26 -1.40 -2.01
CA THR A 70 -9.65 -1.85 -2.22
C THR A 70 -10.41 -0.93 -3.17
N PRO A 71 -11.45 -1.44 -3.85
CA PRO A 71 -12.38 -0.60 -4.59
C PRO A 71 -13.05 0.46 -3.71
N GLY A 72 -13.61 1.49 -4.35
CA GLY A 72 -14.46 2.45 -3.64
C GLY A 72 -15.67 1.75 -2.99
N LEU A 73 -16.07 2.20 -1.80
CA LEU A 73 -17.21 1.60 -1.07
C LEU A 73 -18.52 1.60 -1.88
N HIS A 74 -18.72 2.60 -2.73
CA HIS A 74 -19.87 2.71 -3.64
C HIS A 74 -19.55 2.36 -5.09
N ASP A 75 -18.42 1.70 -5.35
CA ASP A 75 -18.05 1.33 -6.71
C ASP A 75 -18.93 0.15 -7.14
N SER A 76 -20.00 0.46 -7.88
CA SER A 76 -20.83 -0.57 -8.50
C SER A 76 -19.95 -1.28 -9.54
N GLY A 77 -19.49 -2.49 -9.23
CA GLY A 77 -18.60 -3.28 -10.06
C GLY A 77 -19.16 -3.52 -11.46
N LYS A 78 -19.04 -2.53 -12.36
CA LYS A 78 -19.31 -2.69 -13.77
C LYS A 78 -18.08 -3.38 -14.35
N LYS A 79 -18.12 -4.72 -14.32
CA LYS A 79 -17.36 -5.55 -15.25
C LYS A 79 -17.71 -5.07 -16.66
N ARG A 80 -16.71 -4.52 -17.34
CA ARG A 80 -16.74 -4.43 -18.79
C ARG A 80 -16.31 -5.78 -19.33
#